data_AF-Q4C6W1-F1
#
_entry.id   AF-Q4C6W1-F1
#
_cell.length_a   1.000
_cell.length_b   1.000
_cell.length_c   1.000
_cell.angle_alpha   90.00
_cell.angle_beta   90.00
_cell.angle_gamma   90.00
#
_symmetry.space_group_name_H-M   'P 1'
#
loop_
_entity.id
_entity.type
_entity.pdbx_description
1 polymer ?
#
loop_
_entity_poly.entity_id
_entity_poly.type
_entity_poly.pdbx_seq_one_letter_code
_entity_poly.pdbx_strand_id
1 'polypeptide(L)'
;MPTYIVQVKNTKGKVSKEKVEATSPAQSRAMLRQQYPAIGKVSEAGMQFDFSGIEGALSKVSVKDKAVFSRQFSVMINAGVAIVRCLGVLSDQATNPKMKKALSAISAEVQQGISLSDALDKHPDCFDQLYVSMVEAGEMGGDSMKY
;
A
#
# COMPACT_ATOMS: atom_id res chain seq x y z
N MET A 1 7.99 -26.14 9.26
CA MET A 1 7.23 -27.10 8.42
C MET A 1 6.34 -26.29 7.49
N PRO A 2 6.14 -26.67 6.22
CA PRO A 2 5.30 -25.91 5.30
C PRO A 2 3.81 -25.96 5.74
N THR A 3 3.14 -24.82 5.67
CA THR A 3 1.69 -24.74 5.90
C THR A 3 0.95 -24.97 4.58
N TYR A 4 -0.10 -25.78 4.62
CA TYR A 4 -0.97 -26.09 3.48
C TYR A 4 -2.36 -25.54 3.75
N ILE A 5 -2.97 -24.95 2.74
CA ILE A 5 -4.39 -24.55 2.80
C ILE A 5 -5.18 -25.61 2.06
N VAL A 6 -6.08 -26.28 2.77
CA VAL A 6 -6.88 -27.36 2.22
C VAL A 6 -8.35 -26.96 2.26
N GLN A 7 -9.02 -27.09 1.12
CA GLN A 7 -10.47 -26.95 1.09
C GLN A 7 -11.10 -28.23 1.61
N VAL A 8 -11.86 -28.14 2.70
CA VAL A 8 -12.60 -29.26 3.29
C VAL A 8 -14.10 -29.00 3.17
N LYS A 9 -14.88 -30.06 2.94
CA LYS A 9 -16.34 -29.99 2.89
C LYS A 9 -16.90 -30.65 4.15
N ASN A 10 -17.60 -29.88 4.96
CA ASN A 10 -18.29 -30.38 6.14
C ASN A 10 -19.48 -31.28 5.77
N THR A 11 -19.94 -32.09 6.71
CA THR A 11 -21.09 -33.03 6.57
C THR A 11 -22.39 -32.34 6.15
N LYS A 12 -22.50 -31.01 6.32
CA LYS A 12 -23.61 -30.15 5.85
C LYS A 12 -23.41 -29.57 4.44
N GLY A 13 -22.38 -30.00 3.72
CA GLY A 13 -22.08 -29.57 2.35
C GLY A 13 -21.37 -28.23 2.21
N LYS A 14 -21.08 -27.50 3.30
CA LYS A 14 -20.37 -26.21 3.28
C LYS A 14 -18.86 -26.43 3.10
N VAL A 15 -18.26 -25.70 2.16
CA VAL A 15 -16.81 -25.73 1.87
C VAL A 15 -16.10 -24.69 2.73
N SER A 16 -15.09 -25.08 3.50
CA SER A 16 -14.22 -24.21 4.30
C SER A 16 -12.75 -24.44 3.97
N LYS A 17 -11.90 -23.43 4.21
CA LYS A 17 -10.44 -23.53 4.01
C LYS A 17 -9.78 -23.73 5.37
N GLU A 18 -9.12 -24.86 5.57
CA GLU A 18 -8.36 -25.16 6.79
C GLU A 18 -6.86 -25.04 6.53
N LYS A 19 -6.12 -24.52 7.52
CA LYS A 19 -4.66 -24.42 7.49
C LYS A 19 -4.07 -25.59 8.27
N VAL A 20 -3.24 -26.39 7.63
CA VAL A 20 -2.56 -27.54 8.25
C VAL A 20 -1.07 -27.46 7.99
N GLU A 21 -0.28 -27.63 9.04
CA GLU A 21 1.16 -27.82 8.91
C GLU A 21 1.43 -29.29 8.56
N ALA A 22 2.09 -29.52 7.42
CA ALA A 22 2.41 -30.87 6.96
C ALA A 22 3.78 -30.85 6.27
N THR A 23 4.42 -32.02 6.17
CA THR A 23 5.69 -32.15 5.44
C THR A 23 5.46 -32.47 3.96
N SER A 24 4.23 -32.86 3.58
CA SER A 24 3.86 -33.13 2.19
C SER A 24 2.36 -32.91 1.92
N PRO A 25 1.96 -32.66 0.66
CA PRO A 25 0.55 -32.56 0.25
C PRO A 25 -0.27 -33.83 0.55
N ALA A 26 0.39 -35.00 0.59
CA ALA A 26 -0.25 -36.27 0.93
C ALA A 26 -0.54 -36.38 2.44
N GLN A 27 0.38 -35.89 3.28
CA GLN A 27 0.22 -35.87 4.74
C GLN A 27 -0.88 -34.88 5.16
N SER A 28 -0.98 -33.70 4.52
CA SER A 28 -2.06 -32.74 4.78
C SER A 28 -3.44 -33.32 4.46
N ARG A 29 -3.55 -34.15 3.41
CA ARG A 29 -4.78 -34.89 3.10
C ARG A 29 -5.08 -35.95 4.15
N ALA A 30 -4.07 -36.74 4.55
CA ALA A 30 -4.28 -37.80 5.53
C ALA A 30 -4.80 -37.26 6.88
N MET A 31 -4.24 -36.15 7.36
CA MET A 31 -4.67 -35.50 8.60
C MET A 31 -6.11 -34.99 8.53
N LEU A 32 -6.50 -34.35 7.42
CA LEU A 32 -7.84 -33.78 7.27
C LEU A 32 -8.91 -34.81 6.89
N ARG A 33 -8.52 -36.02 6.46
CA ARG A 33 -9.45 -37.12 6.14
C ARG A 33 -10.10 -37.71 7.39
N GLN A 34 -9.41 -37.64 8.52
CA GLN A 34 -9.95 -38.10 9.80
C GLN A 34 -11.04 -37.16 10.34
N GLN A 35 -11.00 -35.87 9.98
CA GLN A 35 -11.93 -34.86 10.50
C GLN A 35 -13.05 -34.48 9.53
N TYR A 36 -12.82 -34.62 8.22
CA TYR A 36 -13.80 -34.19 7.20
C TYR A 36 -14.14 -35.31 6.21
N PRO A 37 -15.45 -35.54 5.93
CA PRO A 37 -15.90 -36.61 5.04
C PRO A 37 -15.51 -36.42 3.57
N ALA A 38 -15.12 -35.20 3.16
CA ALA A 38 -14.57 -34.95 1.84
C ALA A 38 -13.49 -33.84 1.86
N ILE A 39 -12.34 -34.14 1.25
CA ILE A 39 -11.22 -33.22 1.09
C ILE A 39 -11.16 -32.78 -0.38
N GLY A 40 -11.21 -31.47 -0.60
CA GLY A 40 -11.07 -30.85 -1.90
C GLY A 40 -9.62 -30.62 -2.33
N LYS A 41 -9.39 -29.53 -3.05
CA LYS A 41 -8.05 -29.15 -3.53
C LYS A 41 -7.13 -28.81 -2.34
N VAL A 42 -5.93 -29.36 -2.40
CA VAL A 42 -4.82 -29.08 -1.48
C VAL A 42 -3.89 -28.12 -2.20
N SER A 43 -3.66 -26.96 -1.61
CA SER A 43 -2.73 -25.96 -2.15
C SER A 43 -1.64 -25.71 -1.11
N GLU A 44 -0.39 -25.78 -1.54
CA GLU A 44 0.73 -25.28 -0.75
C GLU A 44 0.52 -23.79 -0.48
N ALA A 45 0.74 -23.35 0.77
CA ALA A 45 0.70 -21.91 1.09
C ALA A 45 1.93 -21.15 0.56
N GLY A 46 2.76 -21.78 -0.27
CA GLY A 46 4.02 -21.24 -0.79
C GLY A 46 3.87 -20.11 -1.82
N MET A 47 2.66 -19.83 -2.30
CA MET A 47 2.43 -18.72 -3.24
C MET A 47 1.10 -18.02 -2.94
N GLN A 48 1.08 -17.24 -1.86
CA GLN A 48 0.14 -16.13 -1.78
C GLN A 48 0.60 -15.08 -2.80
N PHE A 49 0.11 -15.17 -4.03
CA PHE A 49 0.18 -14.05 -4.96
C PHE A 49 -0.66 -12.93 -4.37
N ASP A 50 0.00 -11.98 -3.72
CA ASP A 50 -0.64 -10.77 -3.25
C ASP A 50 -0.90 -9.86 -4.46
N PHE A 51 -2.09 -10.03 -5.06
CA PHE A 51 -2.53 -9.24 -6.21
C PHE A 51 -2.72 -7.75 -5.87
N SER A 52 -2.72 -7.36 -4.60
CA SER A 52 -2.82 -5.94 -4.20
C SER A 52 -1.61 -5.11 -4.65
N GLY A 53 -0.43 -5.72 -4.72
CA GLY A 53 0.78 -5.07 -5.22
C GLY A 53 0.75 -4.80 -6.73
N ILE A 54 0.00 -5.59 -7.49
CA ILE A 54 -0.09 -5.51 -8.96
C ILE A 54 -0.96 -4.31 -9.38
N GLU A 55 -2.04 -4.05 -8.65
CA GLU A 55 -2.94 -2.93 -8.93
C GLU A 55 -2.24 -1.57 -8.78
N GLY A 56 -1.39 -1.42 -7.76
CA GLY A 56 -0.56 -0.24 -7.58
C GLY A 56 0.49 -0.06 -8.70
N ALA A 57 1.07 -1.15 -9.19
CA ALA A 57 2.09 -1.12 -10.24
C ALA A 57 1.52 -0.72 -11.63
N LEU A 58 0.28 -1.10 -11.92
CA LEU A 58 -0.39 -0.79 -13.19
C LEU A 58 -1.11 0.57 -13.18
N SER A 59 -1.44 1.10 -12.01
CA SER A 59 -2.11 2.40 -11.91
C SER A 59 -1.16 3.55 -12.32
N LYS A 60 -1.65 4.44 -13.19
CA LYS A 60 -0.92 5.65 -13.61
C LYS A 60 -1.48 6.85 -12.87
N VAL A 61 -0.62 7.72 -12.34
CA VAL A 61 -1.05 8.98 -11.72
C VAL A 61 -1.36 9.99 -12.83
N SER A 62 -2.58 10.51 -12.84
CA SER A 62 -3.02 11.48 -13.83
C SER A 62 -2.68 12.92 -13.42
N VAL A 63 -2.70 13.85 -14.39
CA VAL A 63 -2.56 15.29 -14.10
C VAL A 63 -3.66 15.78 -13.16
N LYS A 64 -4.87 15.22 -13.28
CA LYS A 64 -6.00 15.54 -12.41
C LYS A 64 -5.72 15.14 -10.96
N ASP A 65 -5.13 13.97 -10.73
CA ASP A 65 -4.78 13.49 -9.38
C ASP A 65 -3.77 14.43 -8.72
N LYS A 66 -2.71 14.81 -9.46
CA LYS A 66 -1.72 15.81 -9.01
C LYS A 66 -2.36 17.16 -8.68
N ALA A 67 -3.28 17.65 -9.53
CA ALA A 67 -3.94 18.93 -9.34
C ALA A 67 -4.85 18.95 -8.11
N VAL A 68 -5.62 17.87 -7.90
CA VAL A 68 -6.49 17.72 -6.71
C VAL A 68 -5.65 17.69 -5.44
N PHE A 69 -4.60 16.86 -5.41
CA PHE A 69 -3.65 16.81 -4.30
C PHE A 69 -3.07 18.20 -4.00
N SER A 70 -2.51 18.87 -5.01
CA SER A 70 -1.82 20.17 -4.81
C SER A 70 -2.79 21.22 -4.27
N ARG A 71 -4.03 21.25 -4.76
CA ARG A 71 -5.06 22.17 -4.27
C ARG A 71 -5.43 21.90 -2.82
N GLN A 72 -5.70 20.64 -2.47
CA GLN A 72 -6.07 20.27 -1.11
C GLN A 72 -4.91 20.48 -0.13
N PHE A 73 -3.68 20.15 -0.55
CA PHE A 73 -2.47 20.40 0.21
C PHE A 73 -2.30 21.90 0.48
N SER A 74 -2.39 22.75 -0.54
CA SER A 74 -2.30 24.20 -0.38
C SER A 74 -3.35 24.76 0.60
N VAL A 75 -4.60 24.28 0.53
CA VAL A 75 -5.66 24.71 1.47
C VAL A 75 -5.28 24.39 2.92
N MET A 76 -4.77 23.19 3.19
CA MET A 76 -4.40 22.80 4.55
C MET A 76 -3.14 23.53 5.04
N ILE A 77 -2.13 23.69 4.19
CA ILE A 77 -0.92 24.45 4.53
C ILE A 77 -1.26 25.91 4.85
N ASN A 78 -2.11 26.54 4.03
CA ASN A 78 -2.57 27.91 4.28
C ASN A 78 -3.43 28.04 5.55
N ALA A 79 -4.08 26.95 5.97
CA ALA A 79 -4.79 26.87 7.25
C ALA A 79 -3.85 26.59 8.45
N GLY A 80 -2.54 26.49 8.24
CA GLY A 80 -1.55 26.25 9.29
C GLY A 80 -1.45 24.79 9.73
N VAL A 81 -2.01 23.85 8.97
CA VAL A 81 -1.91 22.42 9.30
C VAL A 81 -0.48 21.94 9.00
N ALA A 82 0.11 21.20 9.95
CA ALA A 82 1.46 20.66 9.80
C ALA A 82 1.60 19.78 8.54
N ILE A 83 2.72 19.90 7.82
CA ILE A 83 2.97 19.20 6.54
C ILE A 83 2.75 17.69 6.66
N VAL A 84 3.35 17.05 7.67
CA VAL A 84 3.21 15.60 7.91
C VAL A 84 1.73 15.21 8.09
N ARG A 85 0.95 16.05 8.78
CA ARG A 85 -0.49 15.78 8.95
C ARG A 85 -1.24 15.92 7.64
N CYS A 86 -0.92 16.94 6.84
CA CYS A 86 -1.50 17.13 5.50
C CYS A 86 -1.25 15.91 4.61
N LEU A 87 0.00 15.44 4.55
CA LEU A 87 0.40 14.27 3.75
C LEU A 87 -0.36 13.01 4.19
N GLY A 88 -0.48 12.76 5.50
CA GLY A 88 -1.27 11.66 6.03
C GLY A 88 -2.74 11.71 5.58
N VAL A 89 -3.41 12.85 5.79
CA VAL A 89 -4.82 13.04 5.39
C VAL A 89 -5.00 12.85 3.87
N LEU A 90 -4.10 13.39 3.06
CA LEU A 90 -4.20 13.26 1.60
C LEU A 90 -3.90 11.86 1.12
N SER A 91 -3.01 11.13 1.80
CA SER A 91 -2.77 9.72 1.50
C SER A 91 -4.01 8.87 1.76
N ASP A 92 -4.76 9.16 2.83
CA ASP A 92 -6.01 8.46 3.14
C ASP A 92 -7.13 8.76 2.13
N GLN A 93 -7.16 10.00 1.62
CA GLN A 93 -8.16 10.46 0.64
C GLN A 93 -7.80 10.14 -0.82
N ALA A 94 -6.56 9.75 -1.10
CA ALA A 94 -6.11 9.44 -2.45
C ALA A 94 -6.83 8.20 -3.00
N THR A 95 -7.55 8.38 -4.11
CA THR A 95 -8.25 7.29 -4.81
C THR A 95 -7.32 6.46 -5.68
N ASN A 96 -6.22 7.06 -6.15
CA ASN A 96 -5.22 6.38 -6.95
C ASN A 96 -4.25 5.59 -6.03
N PRO A 97 -4.16 4.25 -6.15
CA PRO A 97 -3.38 3.44 -5.23
C PRO A 97 -1.87 3.71 -5.30
N LYS A 98 -1.33 4.05 -6.49
CA LYS A 98 0.08 4.45 -6.64
C LYS A 98 0.36 5.78 -5.95
N MET A 99 -0.52 6.76 -6.13
CA MET A 99 -0.40 8.05 -5.46
C MET A 99 -0.53 7.91 -3.94
N LYS A 100 -1.49 7.11 -3.46
CA LYS A 100 -1.66 6.80 -2.04
C LYS A 100 -0.36 6.24 -1.44
N LYS A 101 0.21 5.21 -2.07
CA LYS A 101 1.46 4.59 -1.62
C LYS A 101 2.63 5.58 -1.61
N ALA A 102 2.74 6.43 -2.64
CA ALA A 102 3.76 7.48 -2.68
C ALA A 102 3.59 8.49 -1.53
N LEU A 103 2.38 9.00 -1.32
CA LEU A 103 2.10 9.98 -0.25
C LEU A 103 2.35 9.41 1.14
N SER A 104 2.01 8.14 1.39
CA SER A 104 2.32 7.47 2.66
C SER A 104 3.83 7.34 2.88
N ALA A 105 4.60 7.01 1.83
CA ALA A 105 6.06 6.92 1.91
C ALA A 105 6.68 8.32 2.16
N ILE A 106 6.28 9.33 1.40
CA ILE A 106 6.72 10.73 1.56
C ILE A 106 6.42 11.20 2.98
N SER A 107 5.21 10.93 3.50
CA SER A 107 4.84 11.31 4.87
C SER A 107 5.78 10.71 5.92
N ALA A 108 6.19 9.44 5.74
CA ALA A 108 7.09 8.76 6.65
C ALA A 108 8.52 9.33 6.59
N GLU A 109 8.99 9.69 5.40
CA GLU A 109 10.30 10.30 5.20
C GLU A 109 10.39 11.72 5.76
N VAL A 110 9.37 12.55 5.49
CA VAL A 110 9.30 13.91 6.05
C VAL A 110 9.19 13.86 7.58
N GLN A 111 8.48 12.88 8.13
CA GLN A 111 8.44 12.65 9.57
C GLN A 111 9.82 12.29 10.16
N GLN A 112 10.72 11.70 9.36
CA GLN A 112 12.11 11.42 9.73
C GLN A 112 13.05 12.62 9.53
N GLY A 113 12.54 13.76 9.05
CA GLY A 113 13.32 14.99 8.86
C GLY A 113 13.93 15.15 7.47
N ILE A 114 13.56 14.31 6.51
CA ILE A 114 13.90 14.52 5.09
C ILE A 114 13.07 15.70 4.56
N SER A 115 13.65 16.53 3.69
CA SER A 115 12.91 17.65 3.06
C SER A 115 11.75 17.12 2.21
N LEU A 116 10.71 17.93 1.99
CA LEU A 116 9.56 17.52 1.17
C LEU A 116 9.98 17.30 -0.27
N SER A 117 10.84 18.17 -0.81
CA SER A 117 11.39 18.05 -2.16
C SER A 117 12.20 16.76 -2.36
N ASP A 118 13.12 16.42 -1.45
CA ASP A 118 13.90 15.17 -1.54
C ASP A 118 13.00 13.93 -1.44
N ALA A 119 11.96 13.97 -0.60
CA ALA A 119 11.02 12.87 -0.46
C ALA A 119 10.15 12.71 -1.73
N LEU A 120 9.74 13.82 -2.37
CA LEU A 120 9.00 13.80 -3.63
C LEU A 120 9.84 13.26 -4.80
N ASP A 121 11.13 13.58 -4.85
CA ASP A 121 12.05 13.18 -5.92
C ASP A 121 12.19 11.66 -6.07
N LYS A 122 12.04 10.92 -4.96
CA LYS A 122 12.03 9.45 -4.96
C LYS A 122 10.80 8.82 -5.62
N HIS A 123 9.82 9.63 -6.04
CA HIS A 123 8.58 9.18 -6.67
C HIS A 123 8.35 9.83 -8.05
N PRO A 124 9.25 9.62 -9.04
CA PRO A 124 9.19 10.28 -10.35
C PRO A 124 7.96 9.90 -11.18
N ASP A 125 7.37 8.74 -10.90
CA ASP A 125 6.13 8.28 -11.53
C ASP A 125 4.89 9.08 -11.06
N CYS A 126 5.00 9.76 -9.92
CA CYS A 126 3.94 10.57 -9.33
C CYS A 126 4.23 12.05 -9.48
N PHE A 127 5.48 12.48 -9.30
CA PHE A 127 5.90 13.88 -9.31
C PHE A 127 7.09 14.03 -10.27
N ASP A 128 6.92 14.82 -11.32
CA ASP A 128 7.99 15.07 -12.28
C ASP A 128 9.02 16.06 -11.71
N GLN A 129 10.19 16.15 -12.34
CA GLN A 129 11.29 17.01 -11.88
C GLN A 129 10.86 18.47 -11.72
N LEU A 130 10.03 18.97 -12.64
CA LEU A 130 9.54 20.34 -12.58
C LEU A 130 8.70 20.57 -11.33
N TYR A 131 7.83 19.61 -10.98
CA TYR A 131 7.07 19.64 -9.73
C TYR A 131 7.99 19.69 -8.50
N VAL A 132 9.00 18.82 -8.47
CA VAL A 132 9.97 18.75 -7.37
C VAL A 132 10.71 20.08 -7.21
N SER A 133 11.24 20.64 -8.29
CA SER A 133 11.97 21.91 -8.26
C SER A 133 11.10 23.10 -7.82
N MET A 134 9.80 23.09 -8.13
CA MET A 134 8.87 24.12 -7.61
C MET A 134 8.66 23.99 -6.10
N VAL A 135 8.58 22.76 -5.58
CA VAL A 135 8.44 22.53 -4.14
C VAL A 135 9.72 22.92 -3.41
N GLU A 136 10.88 22.53 -3.94
CA GLU A 136 12.20 22.89 -3.40
C GLU A 136 12.34 24.41 -3.27
N ALA A 137 12.01 25.17 -4.32
CA ALA A 137 12.00 26.63 -4.29
C ALA A 137 11.05 27.20 -3.23
N GLY A 138 9.89 26.57 -3.03
CA GLY A 138 8.92 26.93 -1.99
C GLY A 138 9.44 26.65 -0.58
N GLU A 139 10.09 25.52 -0.35
CA GLU A 139 10.71 25.17 0.93
C GLU A 139 11.82 26.16 1.31
N MET A 140 12.72 26.45 0.37
CA MET A 140 13.79 27.44 0.58
C MET A 140 13.25 28.84 0.86
N GLY A 141 12.21 29.25 0.11
CA GLY A 141 11.57 30.55 0.29
C GLY A 141 10.85 30.70 1.63
N GLY A 142 10.20 29.63 2.11
CA GLY A 142 9.51 29.61 3.41
C GLY A 142 10.45 29.62 4.61
N ASP A 143 11.61 28.98 4.50
CA ASP A 143 12.64 29.00 5.55
C ASP A 143 13.30 30.39 5.67
N SER A 144 13.42 31.09 4.53
CA SER A 144 14.01 32.44 4.46
C SER A 144 13.13 33.55 5.07
N MET A 145 11.84 33.31 5.31
CA MET A 145 10.90 34.30 5.88
C MET A 145 10.72 34.18 7.41
N LYS A 146 11.54 33.38 8.09
CA LYS A 146 11.48 33.19 9.55
C LYS A 146 12.43 34.08 10.36
N TYR A 147 13.07 35.07 9.74
CA TYR A 147 13.98 36.02 10.41
C TYR A 147 13.58 37.47 10.16
#